data_AF-A0A5K7ZCH1-F1
#
_entry.id   AF-A0A5K7ZCH1-F1
#
_cell.length_a   1.000
_cell.length_b   1.000
_cell.length_c   1.000
_cell.angle_alpha   90.00
_cell.angle_beta   90.00
_cell.angle_gamma   90.00
#
_symmetry.space_group_name_H-M   'P 1'
#
loop_
_entity.id
_entity.type
_entity.pdbx_description
1 polymer ?
#
loop_
_entity_poly.entity_id
_entity_poly.type
_entity_poly.pdbx_seq_one_letter_code
_entity_poly.pdbx_strand_id
1 'polypeptide(L)'
;MNRSKRNFSASIKRRIFFVVVLAGLLACSREQAFDLEKFIRQRPDDDGRIFDYVGLMQDVTESADLYLSTIHDRYHIEILIAAVPSLQGKYSVNQAAAKLFTNWDVGRDDQGRGILLLLVDDTKEVKLEVGLELEDVFTDMFTGYIEDLQLQPRFAAGELEIGLIAVMEELEARSQVKYRGKYTPADIDRLDTEYLSQGAGALRDLDEEFQQIQFSGTVNNDYPAGQTPDEAWQTMIRRWQDKVRDPYVGVFTPLARLTYRDFTNMPDSRFEKEFRTYANRPYEIRREGNYAVVWFGKKKGWDNSPFLLSRTFEGWQFDLVHQRRFIRMGPAPEWGVEFSEYPHMGLLMDAFQFKGQDIPLEGEDLYTIGRDVELANRILEQEASYQASPEDFDALMTLGRLYTIASMSRKSIALLKKARAENPDDPRPYKYLAIAHVNAHYQYDTALKMLDEYLKRAPGDAFGHNFRGYICYRKKEYKKAADAFEQALATKPDNCYAHFYLAYTYAWLYNKALKLDPRRSTYKNRFYLHRDRTRTYQGSHPLRVTKLNQWLAAKK
;
A
#
# COMPACT_ATOMS: atom_id res chain seq x y z
N MET A 1 53.59 -64.45 -20.00
CA MET A 1 52.72 -64.35 -18.81
C MET A 1 53.01 -63.04 -18.07
N ASN A 2 51.95 -62.26 -17.78
CA ASN A 2 51.81 -61.19 -16.78
C ASN A 2 52.72 -59.92 -16.71
N ARG A 3 52.06 -58.78 -17.01
CA ARG A 3 51.89 -57.51 -16.24
C ARG A 3 53.03 -56.95 -15.36
N SER A 4 53.33 -55.65 -15.57
CA SER A 4 53.16 -54.55 -14.58
C SER A 4 53.59 -53.17 -15.16
N LYS A 5 52.64 -52.26 -15.47
CA LYS A 5 52.37 -50.89 -14.92
C LYS A 5 53.47 -49.81 -15.15
N ARG A 6 53.24 -48.80 -16.01
CA ARG A 6 52.45 -47.53 -15.89
C ARG A 6 53.17 -46.38 -15.17
N ASN A 7 53.49 -45.32 -15.93
CA ASN A 7 53.45 -43.91 -15.53
C ASN A 7 53.51 -43.01 -16.78
N PHE A 8 52.40 -42.37 -17.18
CA PHE A 8 52.36 -41.02 -17.78
C PHE A 8 50.92 -40.59 -18.10
N SER A 9 50.70 -39.28 -18.12
CA SER A 9 49.48 -38.56 -18.55
C SER A 9 48.46 -38.20 -17.47
N ALA A 10 48.82 -37.18 -16.67
CA ALA A 10 47.89 -36.40 -15.85
C ALA A 10 47.65 -34.96 -16.40
N SER A 11 48.17 -34.57 -17.57
CA SER A 11 48.13 -33.17 -18.02
C SER A 11 47.16 -32.84 -19.17
N ILE A 12 46.45 -33.81 -19.74
CA ILE A 12 45.56 -33.57 -20.91
C ILE A 12 44.06 -33.46 -20.51
N LYS A 13 43.66 -33.96 -19.34
CA LYS A 13 42.25 -33.90 -18.90
C LYS A 13 41.82 -32.56 -18.28
N ARG A 14 42.75 -31.68 -17.88
CA ARG A 14 42.41 -30.37 -17.27
C ARG A 14 42.10 -29.25 -18.26
N ARG A 15 42.56 -29.33 -19.52
CA ARG A 15 42.26 -28.29 -20.54
C ARG A 15 40.94 -28.49 -21.26
N ILE A 16 40.46 -29.74 -21.42
CA ILE A 16 39.16 -30.02 -22.04
C ILE A 16 38.00 -29.69 -21.09
N PHE A 17 38.20 -29.82 -19.77
CA PHE A 17 37.19 -29.41 -18.79
C PHE A 17 37.04 -27.88 -18.69
N PHE A 18 38.10 -27.12 -18.94
CA PHE A 18 38.04 -25.65 -18.89
C PHE A 18 37.37 -25.01 -20.11
N VAL A 19 37.40 -25.65 -21.29
CA VAL A 19 36.73 -25.13 -22.51
C VAL A 19 35.24 -25.50 -22.52
N VAL A 20 34.84 -26.65 -21.96
CA VAL A 20 33.42 -27.02 -21.82
C VAL A 20 32.74 -26.24 -20.68
N VAL A 21 33.47 -25.87 -19.63
CA VAL A 21 32.94 -25.00 -18.56
C VAL A 21 32.86 -23.53 -19.01
N LEU A 22 33.75 -23.03 -19.88
CA LEU A 22 33.60 -21.68 -20.46
C LEU A 22 32.46 -21.58 -21.48
N ALA A 23 32.19 -22.64 -22.26
CA ALA A 23 31.02 -22.67 -23.15
C ALA A 23 29.69 -22.89 -22.40
N GLY A 24 29.73 -23.56 -21.23
CA GLY A 24 28.59 -23.72 -20.33
C GLY A 24 28.27 -22.49 -19.47
N LEU A 25 29.26 -21.62 -19.21
CA LEU A 25 29.07 -20.36 -18.46
C LEU A 25 28.62 -19.18 -19.34
N LEU A 26 28.64 -19.32 -20.67
CA LEU A 26 28.03 -18.37 -21.62
C LEU A 26 26.57 -18.75 -21.97
N ALA A 27 26.02 -19.79 -21.36
CA ALA A 27 24.63 -20.24 -21.56
C ALA A 27 23.69 -19.92 -20.38
N CYS A 28 24.15 -19.13 -19.39
CA CYS A 28 23.28 -18.54 -18.38
C CYS A 28 22.96 -17.08 -18.76
N SER A 29 21.66 -16.83 -18.92
CA SER A 29 20.97 -15.58 -19.29
C SER A 29 21.04 -15.15 -20.76
N ARG A 30 20.49 -15.97 -21.67
CA ARG A 30 19.69 -15.36 -22.73
C ARG A 30 18.42 -14.84 -22.06
N GLU A 31 18.41 -13.56 -21.69
CA GLU A 31 17.15 -12.82 -21.61
C GLU A 31 16.44 -13.06 -22.95
N GLN A 32 15.29 -13.71 -22.91
CA GLN A 32 14.52 -13.94 -24.11
C GLN A 32 14.04 -12.57 -24.56
N ALA A 33 14.58 -12.09 -25.69
CA ALA A 33 14.23 -10.78 -26.23
C ALA A 33 12.70 -10.66 -26.32
N PHE A 34 12.15 -9.56 -25.81
CA PHE A 34 10.72 -9.29 -25.80
C PHE A 34 10.17 -9.34 -27.24
N ASP A 35 9.26 -10.29 -27.49
CA ASP A 35 8.63 -10.48 -28.79
C ASP A 35 7.34 -9.66 -28.88
N LEU A 36 7.47 -8.43 -29.37
CA LEU A 36 6.38 -7.48 -29.51
C LEU A 36 5.24 -8.01 -30.40
N GLU A 37 5.55 -8.74 -31.47
CA GLU A 37 4.52 -9.25 -32.39
C GLU A 37 3.69 -10.34 -31.73
N LYS A 38 4.36 -11.27 -31.04
CA LYS A 38 3.69 -12.30 -30.26
C LYS A 38 2.82 -11.67 -29.17
N PHE A 39 3.36 -10.68 -28.46
CA PHE A 39 2.65 -9.96 -27.41
C PHE A 39 1.38 -9.27 -27.94
N ILE A 40 1.48 -8.52 -29.04
CA ILE A 40 0.33 -7.84 -29.66
C ILE A 40 -0.70 -8.84 -30.18
N ARG A 41 -0.25 -9.96 -30.75
CA ARG A 41 -1.14 -10.92 -31.42
C ARG A 41 -1.97 -11.76 -30.46
N GLN A 42 -1.43 -12.11 -29.30
CA GLN A 42 -2.06 -13.08 -28.41
C GLN A 42 -1.84 -12.69 -26.95
N ARG A 43 -2.97 -12.53 -26.23
CA ARG A 43 -2.95 -12.40 -24.77
C ARG A 43 -2.27 -13.63 -24.16
N PRO A 44 -1.34 -13.46 -23.21
CA PRO A 44 -0.79 -14.57 -22.45
C PRO A 44 -1.91 -15.41 -21.83
N ASP A 45 -1.72 -16.74 -21.79
CA ASP A 45 -2.64 -17.68 -21.15
C ASP A 45 -2.48 -17.59 -19.62
N ASP A 46 -2.92 -16.45 -19.08
CA ASP A 46 -2.88 -16.06 -17.69
C ASP A 46 -4.16 -15.26 -17.39
N ASP A 47 -4.83 -15.59 -16.29
CA ASP A 47 -5.99 -14.87 -15.77
C ASP A 47 -5.59 -13.52 -15.13
N GLY A 48 -4.29 -13.20 -15.15
CA GLY A 48 -3.74 -11.93 -14.71
C GLY A 48 -4.32 -10.73 -15.46
N ARG A 49 -4.36 -9.59 -14.75
CA ARG A 49 -4.77 -8.29 -15.30
C ARG A 49 -3.60 -7.36 -15.57
N ILE A 50 -2.42 -7.71 -15.07
CA ILE A 50 -1.20 -6.90 -15.17
C ILE A 50 -0.12 -7.70 -15.89
N PHE A 51 0.33 -7.17 -17.00
CA PHE A 51 1.31 -7.77 -17.91
C PHE A 51 2.56 -6.90 -17.96
N ASP A 52 3.45 -7.08 -16.99
CA ASP A 52 4.65 -6.26 -16.81
C ASP A 52 5.91 -6.96 -17.31
N TYR A 53 6.36 -6.62 -18.53
CA TYR A 53 7.56 -7.19 -19.15
C TYR A 53 8.85 -6.41 -18.83
N VAL A 54 8.74 -5.35 -18.04
CA VAL A 54 9.85 -4.43 -17.72
C VAL A 54 10.18 -4.45 -16.23
N GLY A 55 9.21 -4.82 -15.39
CA GLY A 55 9.33 -4.80 -13.94
C GLY A 55 8.99 -3.44 -13.32
N LEU A 56 8.25 -2.59 -14.04
CA LEU A 56 7.86 -1.23 -13.61
C LEU A 56 6.88 -1.23 -12.44
N MET A 57 6.12 -2.30 -12.25
CA MET A 57 5.01 -2.36 -11.30
C MET A 57 5.22 -3.40 -10.21
N GLN A 58 6.38 -4.05 -10.11
CA GLN A 58 6.61 -5.18 -9.20
C GLN A 58 6.23 -4.90 -7.74
N ASP A 59 6.41 -3.67 -7.27
CA ASP A 59 6.08 -3.26 -5.90
C ASP A 59 4.61 -2.94 -5.68
N VAL A 60 3.83 -2.80 -6.75
CA VAL A 60 2.39 -2.46 -6.69
C VAL A 60 1.50 -3.49 -7.39
N THR A 61 2.07 -4.50 -8.07
CA THR A 61 1.32 -5.50 -8.85
C THR A 61 0.22 -6.15 -8.02
N GLU A 62 0.54 -6.64 -6.82
CA GLU A 62 -0.43 -7.33 -5.97
C GLU A 62 -1.59 -6.41 -5.56
N SER A 63 -1.28 -5.16 -5.22
CA SER A 63 -2.31 -4.18 -4.83
C SER A 63 -3.14 -3.68 -5.99
N ALA A 64 -2.51 -3.47 -7.15
CA ALA A 64 -3.19 -3.05 -8.36
C ALA A 64 -4.09 -4.17 -8.87
N ASP A 65 -3.63 -5.42 -8.90
CA ASP A 65 -4.45 -6.57 -9.31
C ASP A 65 -5.68 -6.76 -8.41
N LEU A 66 -5.51 -6.64 -7.08
CA LEU A 66 -6.64 -6.66 -6.15
C LEU A 66 -7.67 -5.56 -6.46
N TYR A 67 -7.19 -4.38 -6.83
CA TYR A 67 -8.04 -3.25 -7.17
C TYR A 67 -8.79 -3.47 -8.49
N LEU A 68 -8.07 -3.90 -9.54
CA LEU A 68 -8.64 -4.23 -10.84
C LEU A 68 -9.67 -5.38 -10.74
N SER A 69 -9.37 -6.41 -9.94
CA SER A 69 -10.31 -7.50 -9.65
C SER A 69 -11.56 -6.99 -8.94
N THR A 70 -11.42 -6.03 -8.02
CA THR A 70 -12.56 -5.44 -7.30
C THR A 70 -13.46 -4.64 -8.24
N ILE A 71 -12.86 -3.87 -9.16
CA ILE A 71 -13.60 -3.14 -10.20
C ILE A 71 -14.37 -4.13 -11.08
N HIS A 72 -13.69 -5.15 -11.58
CA HIS A 72 -14.28 -6.18 -12.43
C HIS A 72 -15.47 -6.87 -11.75
N ASP A 73 -15.27 -7.42 -10.54
CA ASP A 73 -16.30 -8.19 -9.83
C ASP A 73 -17.55 -7.37 -9.49
N ARG A 74 -17.40 -6.05 -9.38
CA ARG A 74 -18.47 -5.15 -8.92
C ARG A 74 -19.17 -4.42 -10.05
N TYR A 75 -18.40 -3.92 -11.01
CA TYR A 75 -18.89 -3.06 -12.08
C TYR A 75 -18.98 -3.77 -13.42
N HIS A 76 -18.49 -5.02 -13.50
CA HIS A 76 -18.41 -5.79 -14.74
C HIS A 76 -17.66 -5.02 -15.82
N ILE A 77 -16.47 -4.51 -15.46
CA ILE A 77 -15.56 -3.77 -16.33
C ILE A 77 -14.21 -4.46 -16.23
N GLU A 78 -13.75 -5.05 -17.33
CA GLU A 78 -12.40 -5.59 -17.42
C GLU A 78 -11.41 -4.44 -17.60
N ILE A 79 -10.42 -4.34 -16.72
CA ILE A 79 -9.32 -3.38 -16.86
C ILE A 79 -8.00 -4.14 -16.86
N LEU A 80 -7.23 -3.98 -17.93
CA LEU A 80 -5.90 -4.59 -18.10
C LEU A 80 -4.82 -3.52 -18.11
N ILE A 81 -3.64 -3.85 -17.58
CA ILE A 81 -2.44 -3.01 -17.65
C ILE A 81 -1.33 -3.81 -18.34
N ALA A 82 -0.71 -3.22 -19.35
CA ALA A 82 0.40 -3.79 -20.10
C ALA A 82 1.59 -2.84 -20.07
N ALA A 83 2.76 -3.33 -19.64
CA ALA A 83 4.01 -2.59 -19.70
C ALA A 83 5.04 -3.32 -20.56
N VAL A 84 5.54 -2.63 -21.59
CA VAL A 84 6.47 -3.18 -22.58
C VAL A 84 7.74 -2.34 -22.68
N PRO A 85 8.89 -2.95 -22.98
CA PRO A 85 10.15 -2.21 -23.04
C PRO A 85 10.20 -1.22 -24.22
N SER A 86 9.59 -1.55 -25.36
CA SER A 86 9.60 -0.74 -26.57
C SER A 86 8.58 -1.23 -27.61
N LEU A 87 8.09 -0.32 -28.45
CA LEU A 87 7.32 -0.65 -29.66
C LEU A 87 8.18 -0.87 -30.92
N GLN A 88 9.51 -0.83 -30.77
CA GLN A 88 10.49 -1.18 -31.81
C GLN A 88 10.32 -0.38 -33.11
N GLY A 89 9.72 0.82 -33.05
CA GLY A 89 9.40 1.65 -34.21
C GLY A 89 8.34 1.08 -35.17
N LYS A 90 7.67 -0.03 -34.80
CA LYS A 90 6.70 -0.71 -35.66
C LYS A 90 5.28 -0.14 -35.58
N TYR A 91 4.94 0.40 -34.41
CA TYR A 91 3.62 0.93 -34.09
C TYR A 91 3.79 2.24 -33.32
N SER A 92 2.88 3.19 -33.52
CA SER A 92 2.67 4.24 -32.52
C SER A 92 1.97 3.65 -31.28
N VAL A 93 2.04 4.34 -30.14
CA VAL A 93 1.37 3.89 -28.91
C VAL A 93 -0.14 3.68 -29.12
N ASN A 94 -0.81 4.56 -29.86
CA ASN A 94 -2.22 4.44 -30.22
C ASN A 94 -2.50 3.18 -31.07
N GLN A 95 -1.66 2.91 -32.07
CA GLN A 95 -1.81 1.74 -32.93
C GLN A 95 -1.58 0.44 -32.15
N ALA A 96 -0.60 0.42 -31.25
CA ALA A 96 -0.32 -0.72 -30.40
C ALA A 96 -1.46 -0.99 -29.42
N ALA A 97 -1.95 0.04 -28.72
CA ALA A 97 -3.06 -0.08 -27.76
C ALA A 97 -4.33 -0.59 -28.43
N ALA A 98 -4.75 0.00 -29.55
CA ALA A 98 -5.94 -0.46 -30.29
C ALA A 98 -5.82 -1.92 -30.79
N LYS A 99 -4.62 -2.31 -31.27
CA LYS A 99 -4.36 -3.70 -31.68
C LYS A 99 -4.40 -4.66 -30.51
N LEU A 100 -3.78 -4.30 -29.38
CA LEU A 100 -3.83 -5.11 -28.16
C LEU A 100 -5.26 -5.26 -27.69
N PHE A 101 -6.00 -4.16 -27.55
CA PHE A 101 -7.39 -4.16 -27.10
C PHE A 101 -8.26 -5.11 -27.94
N THR A 102 -8.11 -5.03 -29.27
CA THR A 102 -8.83 -5.90 -30.21
C THR A 102 -8.38 -7.35 -30.13
N ASN A 103 -7.06 -7.61 -30.23
CA ASN A 103 -6.54 -8.98 -30.32
C ASN A 103 -6.64 -9.75 -28.99
N TRP A 104 -6.69 -9.04 -27.87
CA TRP A 104 -6.83 -9.62 -26.54
C TRP A 104 -8.29 -9.75 -26.11
N ASP A 105 -9.24 -9.38 -26.99
CA ASP A 105 -10.68 -9.43 -26.72
C ASP A 105 -11.06 -8.70 -25.40
N VAL A 106 -10.46 -7.53 -25.15
CA VAL A 106 -10.62 -6.84 -23.86
C VAL A 106 -12.07 -6.42 -23.64
N GLY A 107 -12.64 -6.84 -22.51
CA GLY A 107 -14.04 -6.61 -22.13
C GLY A 107 -15.05 -7.55 -22.79
N ARG A 108 -14.62 -8.56 -23.57
CA ARG A 108 -15.52 -9.47 -24.29
C ARG A 108 -16.51 -10.19 -23.37
N ASP A 109 -16.03 -10.73 -22.27
CA ASP A 109 -16.87 -11.45 -21.29
C ASP A 109 -17.71 -10.50 -20.43
N ASP A 110 -17.40 -9.20 -20.47
CA ASP A 110 -18.10 -8.10 -19.80
C ASP A 110 -18.95 -7.26 -20.76
N GLN A 111 -19.47 -7.87 -21.82
CA GLN A 111 -20.35 -7.22 -22.80
C GLN A 111 -19.72 -6.01 -23.49
N GLY A 112 -18.41 -6.04 -23.75
CA GLY A 112 -17.68 -4.95 -24.40
C GLY A 112 -17.17 -3.86 -23.45
N ARG A 113 -17.38 -4.01 -22.13
CA ARG A 113 -16.86 -3.09 -21.11
C ARG A 113 -15.42 -3.43 -20.75
N GLY A 114 -14.50 -3.01 -21.62
CA GLY A 114 -13.07 -3.20 -21.47
C GLY A 114 -12.30 -1.88 -21.38
N ILE A 115 -11.20 -1.86 -20.64
CA ILE A 115 -10.21 -0.78 -20.60
C ILE A 115 -8.81 -1.40 -20.65
N LEU A 116 -7.91 -0.84 -21.46
CA LEU A 116 -6.50 -1.25 -21.52
C LEU A 116 -5.59 -0.04 -21.29
N LEU A 117 -4.74 -0.12 -20.26
CA LEU A 117 -3.65 0.82 -20.04
C LEU A 117 -2.34 0.23 -20.58
N LEU A 118 -1.77 0.85 -21.61
CA LEU A 118 -0.46 0.51 -22.17
C LEU A 118 0.61 1.50 -21.69
N LEU A 119 1.73 0.97 -21.23
CA LEU A 119 2.92 1.70 -20.78
C LEU A 119 4.11 1.27 -21.64
N VAL A 120 4.80 2.22 -22.25
CA VAL A 120 5.96 1.97 -23.12
C VAL A 120 7.21 2.57 -22.47
N ASP A 121 8.16 1.72 -22.06
CA ASP A 121 9.25 2.13 -21.17
C ASP A 121 10.32 3.01 -21.83
N ASP A 122 10.70 2.75 -23.07
CA ASP A 122 11.75 3.50 -23.77
C ASP A 122 11.31 4.92 -24.13
N THR A 123 10.06 5.11 -24.52
CA THR A 123 9.48 6.42 -24.86
C THR A 123 8.77 7.09 -23.69
N LYS A 124 8.56 6.38 -22.57
CA LYS A 124 7.75 6.81 -21.42
C LYS A 124 6.33 7.22 -21.81
N GLU A 125 5.80 6.68 -22.91
CA GLU A 125 4.45 6.93 -23.39
C GLU A 125 3.43 6.10 -22.60
N VAL A 126 2.24 6.68 -22.43
CA VAL A 126 1.11 6.06 -21.76
C VAL A 126 -0.10 6.13 -22.69
N LYS A 127 -0.86 5.05 -22.79
CA LYS A 127 -2.13 5.05 -23.53
C LYS A 127 -3.23 4.30 -22.81
N LEU A 128 -4.40 4.92 -22.69
CA LEU A 128 -5.61 4.33 -22.12
C LEU A 128 -6.64 4.13 -23.25
N GLU A 129 -6.85 2.88 -23.63
CA GLU A 129 -7.86 2.47 -24.60
C GLU A 129 -9.14 2.05 -23.86
N VAL A 130 -10.28 2.54 -24.31
CA VAL A 130 -11.58 2.33 -23.66
C VAL A 130 -12.55 1.72 -24.67
N GLY A 131 -13.30 0.70 -24.26
CA GLY A 131 -14.34 0.10 -25.09
C GLY A 131 -15.55 1.01 -25.26
N LEU A 132 -16.18 0.95 -26.43
CA LEU A 132 -17.37 1.75 -26.81
C LEU A 132 -18.46 1.83 -25.73
N GLU A 133 -18.70 0.73 -25.01
CA GLU A 133 -19.74 0.64 -23.98
C GLU A 133 -19.45 1.51 -22.74
N LEU A 134 -18.26 2.11 -22.64
CA LEU A 134 -17.80 2.92 -21.52
C LEU A 134 -17.54 4.39 -21.88
N GLU A 135 -17.47 4.74 -23.17
CA GLU A 135 -17.07 6.08 -23.65
C GLU A 135 -17.99 7.22 -23.18
N ASP A 136 -19.24 6.91 -22.88
CA ASP A 136 -20.22 7.88 -22.36
C ASP A 136 -19.88 8.38 -20.94
N VAL A 137 -19.02 7.66 -20.21
CA VAL A 137 -18.53 8.04 -18.87
C VAL A 137 -17.01 8.18 -18.86
N PHE A 138 -16.29 7.37 -19.62
CA PHE A 138 -14.84 7.43 -19.77
C PHE A 138 -14.51 8.18 -21.07
N THR A 139 -14.74 9.49 -21.05
CA THR A 139 -14.63 10.38 -22.21
C THR A 139 -13.19 10.59 -22.66
N ASP A 140 -12.99 11.10 -23.88
CA ASP A 140 -11.68 11.52 -24.38
C ASP A 140 -10.98 12.52 -23.47
N MET A 141 -11.76 13.41 -22.82
CA MET A 141 -11.20 14.38 -21.89
C MET A 141 -10.69 13.69 -20.61
N PHE A 142 -11.42 12.71 -20.10
CA PHE A 142 -10.99 11.91 -18.96
C PHE A 142 -9.76 11.07 -19.30
N THR A 143 -9.76 10.35 -20.43
CA THR A 143 -8.62 9.51 -20.83
C THR A 143 -7.37 10.36 -21.10
N GLY A 144 -7.50 11.48 -21.80
CA GLY A 144 -6.40 12.45 -21.99
C GLY A 144 -5.85 13.00 -20.68
N TYR A 145 -6.71 13.31 -19.70
CA TYR A 145 -6.26 13.69 -18.35
C TYR A 145 -5.42 12.59 -17.66
N ILE A 146 -5.86 11.33 -17.76
CA ILE A 146 -5.14 10.20 -17.17
C ILE A 146 -3.77 10.01 -17.85
N GLU A 147 -3.74 10.04 -19.19
CA GLU A 147 -2.54 9.88 -20.01
C GLU A 147 -1.54 11.03 -19.77
N ASP A 148 -1.94 12.25 -20.12
CA ASP A 148 -1.04 13.39 -20.27
C ASP A 148 -0.67 14.05 -18.94
N LEU A 149 -1.56 13.98 -17.95
CA LEU A 149 -1.47 14.81 -16.74
C LEU A 149 -1.26 13.98 -15.47
N GLN A 150 -1.72 12.73 -15.42
CA GLN A 150 -1.52 11.86 -14.26
C GLN A 150 -0.34 10.91 -14.41
N LEU A 151 -0.26 10.17 -15.53
CA LEU A 151 0.68 9.07 -15.66
C LEU A 151 1.97 9.47 -16.35
N GLN A 152 1.91 10.08 -17.53
CA GLN A 152 3.12 10.31 -18.34
C GLN A 152 4.19 11.15 -17.63
N PRO A 153 3.88 12.28 -16.95
CA PRO A 153 4.89 13.03 -16.20
C PRO A 153 5.51 12.23 -15.06
N ARG A 154 4.70 11.43 -14.35
CA ARG A 154 5.18 10.56 -13.26
C ARG A 154 6.01 9.41 -13.80
N PHE A 155 5.65 8.87 -14.96
CA PHE A 155 6.40 7.82 -15.60
C PHE A 155 7.78 8.31 -16.02
N ALA A 156 7.85 9.49 -16.65
CA ALA A 156 9.10 10.15 -17.00
C ALA A 156 9.97 10.46 -15.77
N ALA A 157 9.35 10.80 -14.64
CA ALA A 157 10.04 11.06 -13.38
C ALA A 157 10.39 9.78 -12.56
N GLY A 158 10.06 8.58 -13.03
CA GLY A 158 10.29 7.32 -12.27
C GLY A 158 9.37 7.16 -11.05
N GLU A 159 8.23 7.85 -11.03
CA GLU A 159 7.24 7.84 -9.96
C GLU A 159 5.91 7.16 -10.36
N LEU A 160 5.96 6.27 -11.36
CA LEU A 160 4.78 5.65 -11.97
C LEU A 160 3.84 4.99 -10.95
N GLU A 161 4.38 4.35 -9.92
CA GLU A 161 3.60 3.67 -8.87
C GLU A 161 2.57 4.58 -8.19
N ILE A 162 2.93 5.84 -7.91
CA ILE A 162 1.99 6.83 -7.33
C ILE A 162 0.89 7.17 -8.33
N GLY A 163 1.29 7.37 -9.59
CA GLY A 163 0.36 7.65 -10.68
C GLY A 163 -0.67 6.55 -10.83
N LEU A 164 -0.22 5.29 -10.83
CA LEU A 164 -1.10 4.14 -10.97
C LEU A 164 -2.14 4.06 -9.86
N ILE A 165 -1.75 4.24 -8.59
CA ILE A 165 -2.72 4.20 -7.48
C ILE A 165 -3.77 5.31 -7.62
N ALA A 166 -3.36 6.54 -7.92
CA ALA A 166 -4.29 7.65 -8.12
C ALA A 166 -5.24 7.39 -9.31
N VAL A 167 -4.71 6.88 -10.42
CA VAL A 167 -5.50 6.51 -11.59
C VAL A 167 -6.48 5.38 -11.28
N MET A 168 -6.09 4.39 -10.48
CA MET A 168 -7.02 3.34 -10.04
C MET A 168 -8.22 3.95 -9.30
N GLU A 169 -8.00 4.91 -8.40
CA GLU A 169 -9.09 5.62 -7.69
C GLU A 169 -10.03 6.34 -8.67
N GLU A 170 -9.48 7.03 -9.67
CA GLU A 170 -10.24 7.73 -10.69
C GLU A 170 -11.03 6.77 -11.61
N LEU A 171 -10.44 5.64 -11.99
CA LEU A 171 -11.10 4.60 -12.76
C LEU A 171 -12.28 4.02 -11.97
N GLU A 172 -12.11 3.68 -10.68
CA GLU A 172 -13.24 3.20 -9.85
C GLU A 172 -14.34 4.26 -9.72
N ALA A 173 -13.97 5.54 -9.56
CA ALA A 173 -14.94 6.63 -9.46
C ALA A 173 -15.81 6.72 -10.73
N ARG A 174 -15.21 6.64 -11.92
CA ARG A 174 -15.94 6.59 -13.19
C ARG A 174 -16.74 5.30 -13.35
N SER A 175 -16.19 4.13 -12.98
CA SER A 175 -16.91 2.85 -12.98
C SER A 175 -18.18 2.91 -12.13
N GLN A 176 -18.15 3.60 -10.98
CA GLN A 176 -19.34 3.79 -10.14
C GLN A 176 -20.41 4.63 -10.81
N VAL A 177 -20.03 5.71 -11.51
CA VAL A 177 -20.97 6.57 -12.24
C VAL A 177 -21.68 5.73 -13.31
N LYS A 178 -20.90 4.99 -14.10
CA LYS A 178 -21.43 4.08 -15.13
C LYS A 178 -22.38 3.05 -14.53
N TYR A 179 -21.95 2.34 -13.48
CA TYR A 179 -22.73 1.28 -12.85
C TYR A 179 -24.03 1.77 -12.21
N ARG A 180 -24.04 2.98 -11.63
CA ARG A 180 -25.28 3.56 -11.08
C ARG A 180 -26.31 3.85 -12.17
N GLY A 181 -25.88 4.09 -13.41
CA GLY A 181 -26.74 4.33 -14.57
C GLY A 181 -27.63 5.57 -14.47
N LYS A 182 -27.36 6.46 -13.52
CA LYS A 182 -28.15 7.68 -13.23
C LYS A 182 -27.27 8.92 -13.37
N TYR A 183 -26.88 9.22 -14.60
CA TYR A 183 -26.11 10.42 -14.97
C TYR A 183 -26.68 11.01 -16.26
N THR A 184 -26.44 12.29 -16.46
CA THR A 184 -26.69 13.02 -17.70
C THR A 184 -25.37 13.40 -18.36
N PRO A 185 -25.35 13.70 -19.67
CA PRO A 185 -24.16 14.26 -20.31
C PRO A 185 -23.60 15.50 -19.60
N ALA A 186 -24.46 16.34 -19.03
CA ALA A 186 -24.05 17.52 -18.26
C ALA A 186 -23.37 17.16 -16.92
N ASP A 187 -23.73 16.04 -16.30
CA ASP A 187 -23.05 15.55 -15.10
C ASP A 187 -21.63 15.09 -15.45
N ILE A 188 -21.47 14.40 -16.59
CA ILE A 188 -20.16 13.93 -17.08
C ILE A 188 -19.29 15.12 -17.51
N ASP A 189 -19.84 16.09 -18.23
CA ASP A 189 -19.13 17.32 -18.63
C ASP A 189 -18.66 18.13 -17.41
N ARG A 190 -19.46 18.17 -16.34
CA ARG A 190 -19.03 18.77 -15.07
C ARG A 190 -17.86 18.01 -14.45
N LEU A 191 -17.91 16.67 -14.42
CA LEU A 191 -16.80 15.85 -13.92
C LEU A 191 -15.53 16.09 -14.74
N ASP A 192 -15.64 16.06 -16.07
CA ASP A 192 -14.56 16.34 -17.03
C ASP A 192 -13.93 17.74 -16.78
N THR A 193 -14.78 18.76 -16.61
CA THR A 193 -14.35 20.13 -16.28
C THR A 193 -13.67 20.22 -14.92
N GLU A 194 -14.11 19.44 -13.93
CA GLU A 194 -13.44 19.37 -12.63
C GLU A 194 -11.99 18.90 -12.77
N TYR A 195 -11.69 17.91 -13.64
CA TYR A 195 -10.32 17.46 -13.89
C TYR A 195 -9.43 18.56 -14.51
N LEU A 196 -9.97 19.38 -15.41
CA LEU A 196 -9.26 20.54 -15.97
C LEU A 196 -9.04 21.64 -14.92
N SER A 197 -10.07 21.95 -14.12
CA SER A 197 -10.02 23.00 -13.09
C SER A 197 -9.17 22.61 -11.87
N GLN A 198 -8.92 21.31 -11.68
CA GLN A 198 -8.07 20.77 -10.62
C GLN A 198 -6.58 21.07 -10.81
N GLY A 199 -6.21 22.02 -11.69
CA GLY A 199 -4.84 22.50 -11.84
C GLY A 199 -3.98 21.59 -12.70
N ALA A 200 -4.61 20.83 -13.59
CA ALA A 200 -3.96 20.02 -14.62
C ALA A 200 -3.41 20.87 -15.78
N GLY A 201 -3.26 22.19 -15.60
CA GLY A 201 -2.91 23.17 -16.64
C GLY A 201 -1.85 24.19 -16.24
N ALA A 202 -1.05 23.93 -15.20
CA ALA A 202 0.25 24.60 -15.13
C ALA A 202 1.24 23.74 -15.92
N LEU A 203 1.38 24.05 -17.21
CA LEU A 203 2.67 23.97 -17.89
C LEU A 203 3.70 24.62 -16.97
N ARG A 204 4.34 23.83 -16.12
CA ARG A 204 5.74 24.10 -15.82
C ARG A 204 6.49 23.41 -16.93
N ASP A 205 7.24 24.23 -17.65
CA ASP A 205 8.38 23.78 -18.41
C ASP A 205 9.03 22.64 -17.61
N LEU A 206 9.12 21.43 -18.17
CA LEU A 206 9.76 20.30 -17.47
C LEU A 206 11.26 20.57 -17.26
N ASP A 207 11.76 21.65 -17.85
CA ASP A 207 13.08 22.27 -17.65
C ASP A 207 13.10 23.35 -16.53
N GLU A 208 11.96 23.82 -16.03
CA GLU A 208 11.92 24.50 -14.73
C GLU A 208 12.11 23.44 -13.66
N GLU A 209 13.39 23.23 -13.33
CA GLU A 209 13.90 22.55 -12.14
C GLU A 209 12.80 22.44 -11.09
N PHE A 210 12.55 21.21 -10.60
CA PHE A 210 11.95 20.96 -9.30
C PHE A 210 12.41 22.05 -8.33
N GLN A 211 11.64 23.13 -8.21
CA GLN A 211 11.98 24.18 -7.27
C GLN A 211 11.70 23.52 -5.92
N GLN A 212 12.74 22.92 -5.37
CA GLN A 212 12.81 22.60 -3.96
C GLN A 212 12.51 23.90 -3.27
N ILE A 213 11.27 24.06 -2.80
CA ILE A 213 10.91 25.16 -1.93
C ILE A 213 11.90 25.06 -0.78
N GLN A 214 12.84 26.00 -0.70
CA GLN A 214 13.77 26.08 0.42
C GLN A 214 12.95 26.49 1.63
N PHE A 215 12.60 25.53 2.48
CA PHE A 215 11.92 25.81 3.71
C PHE A 215 12.89 26.46 4.69
N SER A 216 12.40 27.45 5.43
CA SER A 216 13.16 28.08 6.51
C SER A 216 13.47 27.09 7.66
N GLY A 217 12.77 25.96 7.71
CA GLY A 217 12.75 25.03 8.84
C GLY A 217 12.03 25.59 10.07
N THR A 218 11.48 26.81 9.97
CA THR A 218 10.81 27.51 11.06
C THR A 218 9.31 27.28 10.99
N VAL A 219 8.70 26.97 12.14
CA VAL A 219 7.26 26.78 12.23
C VAL A 219 6.54 28.10 11.97
N ASN A 220 5.67 28.12 10.98
CA ASN A 220 4.73 29.20 10.73
C ASN A 220 3.68 29.24 11.84
N ASN A 221 3.75 30.29 12.66
CA ASN A 221 2.90 30.51 13.82
C ASN A 221 1.55 31.17 13.48
N ASP A 222 1.31 31.57 12.23
CA ASP A 222 -0.01 32.07 11.78
C ASP A 222 -1.04 30.93 11.75
N TYR A 223 -0.57 29.68 11.72
CA TYR A 223 -1.36 28.45 11.78
C TYR A 223 -0.93 27.58 12.98
N PRO A 224 -1.18 28.04 14.21
CA PRO A 224 -0.68 27.40 15.42
C PRO A 224 -1.44 26.10 15.75
N ALA A 225 -0.89 25.30 16.66
CA ALA A 225 -1.66 24.24 17.31
C ALA A 225 -2.87 24.84 18.04
N GLY A 226 -3.98 24.09 18.11
CA GLY A 226 -5.19 24.57 18.80
C GLY A 226 -5.10 24.39 20.31
N GLN A 227 -5.69 25.28 21.10
CA GLN A 227 -5.88 25.04 22.54
C GLN A 227 -6.96 23.96 22.78
N THR A 228 -7.89 23.85 21.83
CA THR A 228 -8.91 22.80 21.74
C THR A 228 -8.79 22.04 20.40
N PRO A 229 -9.36 20.82 20.28
CA PRO A 229 -9.40 20.14 18.99
C PRO A 229 -10.18 20.91 17.93
N ASP A 230 -11.21 21.65 18.34
CA ASP A 230 -12.02 22.50 17.45
C ASP A 230 -11.18 23.65 16.88
N GLU A 231 -10.42 24.34 17.72
CA GLU A 231 -9.50 25.39 17.25
C GLU A 231 -8.43 24.84 16.28
N ALA A 232 -7.88 23.66 16.54
CA ALA A 232 -6.94 23.01 15.63
C ALA A 232 -7.60 22.70 14.28
N TRP A 233 -8.85 22.22 14.29
CA TRP A 233 -9.64 22.00 13.08
C TRP A 233 -9.90 23.32 12.33
N GLN A 234 -10.28 24.40 13.02
CA GLN A 234 -10.50 25.71 12.40
C GLN A 234 -9.20 26.31 11.82
N THR A 235 -8.04 26.07 12.46
CA THR A 235 -6.74 26.43 11.89
C THR A 235 -6.49 25.69 10.57
N MET A 236 -6.85 24.41 10.47
CA MET A 236 -6.74 23.64 9.22
C MET A 236 -7.63 24.21 8.11
N ILE A 237 -8.88 24.54 8.43
CA ILE A 237 -9.82 25.15 7.50
C ILE A 237 -9.27 26.47 6.95
N ARG A 238 -8.75 27.34 7.83
CA ARG A 238 -8.11 28.60 7.42
C ARG A 238 -6.88 28.35 6.53
N ARG A 239 -6.05 27.37 6.87
CA ARG A 239 -4.89 26.99 6.06
C ARG A 239 -5.28 26.60 4.63
N TRP A 240 -6.38 25.85 4.46
CA TRP A 240 -6.91 25.53 3.13
C TRP A 240 -7.48 26.75 2.41
N GLN A 241 -8.21 27.62 3.12
CA GLN A 241 -8.71 28.89 2.58
C GLN A 241 -7.59 29.77 2.01
N ASP A 242 -6.49 29.88 2.77
CA ASP A 242 -5.34 30.72 2.44
C ASP A 242 -4.36 30.00 1.50
N LYS A 243 -4.67 28.76 1.09
CA LYS A 243 -3.90 27.92 0.16
C LYS A 243 -2.44 27.75 0.58
N VAL A 244 -2.20 27.68 1.88
CA VAL A 244 -0.83 27.56 2.40
C VAL A 244 -0.30 26.16 2.13
N ARG A 245 0.73 26.10 1.28
CA ARG A 245 1.39 24.86 0.88
C ARG A 245 2.46 24.40 1.88
N ASP A 246 3.01 25.34 2.64
CA ASP A 246 4.07 25.06 3.61
C ASP A 246 3.58 24.02 4.65
N PRO A 247 4.27 22.88 4.78
CA PRO A 247 3.94 21.87 5.79
C PRO A 247 4.46 22.27 7.18
N TYR A 248 5.36 23.24 7.34
CA TYR A 248 5.90 23.66 8.63
C TYR A 248 4.94 24.60 9.37
N VAL A 249 3.73 24.11 9.68
CA VAL A 249 2.71 24.84 10.45
C VAL A 249 2.56 24.26 11.85
N GLY A 250 2.18 25.11 12.81
CA GLY A 250 2.00 24.71 14.21
C GLY A 250 0.90 23.67 14.41
N VAL A 251 -0.14 23.64 13.57
CA VAL A 251 -1.24 22.67 13.63
C VAL A 251 -0.84 21.23 13.26
N PHE A 252 0.36 21.04 12.69
CA PHE A 252 0.93 19.73 12.41
C PHE A 252 1.98 19.33 13.44
N THR A 253 1.96 18.04 13.84
CA THR A 253 3.04 17.45 14.64
C THR A 253 4.36 17.46 13.85
N PRO A 254 5.53 17.44 14.49
CA PRO A 254 6.82 17.33 13.79
C PRO A 254 6.85 16.24 12.71
N LEU A 255 6.33 15.04 12.99
CA LEU A 255 6.32 13.96 11.99
C LEU A 255 5.30 14.20 10.86
N ALA A 256 4.18 14.88 11.14
CA ALA A 256 3.26 15.33 10.11
C ALA A 256 3.92 16.34 9.15
N ARG A 257 4.71 17.30 9.69
CA ARG A 257 5.49 18.25 8.87
C ARG A 257 6.45 17.52 7.94
N LEU A 258 7.21 16.55 8.47
CA LEU A 258 8.13 15.71 7.68
C LEU A 258 7.42 14.88 6.62
N THR A 259 6.22 14.40 6.94
CA THR A 259 5.42 13.59 5.99
C THR A 259 4.95 14.43 4.81
N TYR A 260 4.59 15.69 5.03
CA TYR A 260 4.02 16.56 3.99
C TYR A 260 5.05 17.40 3.22
N ARG A 261 6.32 17.41 3.65
CA ARG A 261 7.40 18.13 2.94
C ARG A 261 7.68 17.65 1.52
N ASP A 262 7.30 16.41 1.20
CA ASP A 262 7.44 15.88 -0.16
C ASP A 262 6.21 16.19 -1.04
N PHE A 263 5.14 16.76 -0.47
CA PHE A 263 3.86 16.98 -1.14
C PHE A 263 3.51 18.48 -1.28
N THR A 264 4.50 19.31 -1.62
CA THR A 264 4.34 20.77 -1.64
C THR A 264 3.97 21.35 -3.00
N ASN A 265 4.06 20.55 -4.07
CA ASN A 265 3.66 20.93 -5.43
C ASN A 265 2.17 20.67 -5.72
N MET A 266 1.32 20.71 -4.68
CA MET A 266 -0.13 20.53 -4.88
C MET A 266 -0.74 21.78 -5.54
N PRO A 267 -1.65 21.62 -6.52
CA PRO A 267 -2.33 22.74 -7.15
C PRO A 267 -3.31 23.42 -6.18
N ASP A 268 -3.52 24.73 -6.37
CA ASP A 268 -4.45 25.55 -5.56
C ASP A 268 -5.86 24.98 -5.49
N SER A 269 -6.31 24.38 -6.58
CA SER A 269 -7.60 23.70 -6.72
C SER A 269 -7.85 22.64 -5.65
N ARG A 270 -6.80 21.93 -5.20
CA ARG A 270 -6.92 20.92 -4.15
C ARG A 270 -7.28 21.59 -2.82
N PHE A 271 -6.60 22.67 -2.47
CA PHE A 271 -6.90 23.44 -1.26
C PHE A 271 -8.31 24.04 -1.31
N GLU A 272 -8.70 24.57 -2.47
CA GLU A 272 -10.06 25.09 -2.70
C GLU A 272 -11.12 23.99 -2.54
N LYS A 273 -10.87 22.78 -3.06
CA LYS A 273 -11.76 21.62 -2.88
C LYS A 273 -11.91 21.24 -1.42
N GLU A 274 -10.80 21.08 -0.69
CA GLU A 274 -10.83 20.76 0.75
C GLU A 274 -11.59 21.85 1.53
N PHE A 275 -11.29 23.13 1.26
CA PHE A 275 -11.99 24.24 1.90
C PHE A 275 -13.50 24.23 1.61
N ARG A 276 -13.92 24.12 0.35
CA ARG A 276 -15.34 24.05 -0.03
C ARG A 276 -16.04 22.85 0.60
N THR A 277 -15.38 21.70 0.65
CA THR A 277 -15.92 20.46 1.21
C THR A 277 -16.17 20.57 2.71
N TYR A 278 -15.29 21.24 3.45
CA TYR A 278 -15.26 21.17 4.91
C TYR A 278 -15.65 22.47 5.64
N ALA A 279 -15.46 23.65 5.05
CA ALA A 279 -15.62 24.94 5.75
C ALA A 279 -16.98 25.12 6.42
N ASN A 280 -18.05 24.66 5.77
CA ASN A 280 -19.43 24.78 6.27
C ASN A 280 -20.05 23.43 6.63
N ARG A 281 -19.25 22.36 6.68
CA ARG A 281 -19.74 21.01 6.89
C ARG A 281 -19.99 20.77 8.39
N PRO A 282 -21.17 20.29 8.80
CA PRO A 282 -21.40 19.92 10.19
C PRO A 282 -20.49 18.77 10.62
N TYR A 283 -19.85 18.92 11.79
CA TYR A 283 -19.01 17.90 12.40
C TYR A 283 -19.24 17.84 13.91
N GLU A 284 -18.79 16.74 14.52
CA GLU A 284 -18.72 16.53 15.96
C GLU A 284 -17.25 16.37 16.36
N ILE A 285 -16.83 16.96 17.48
CA ILE A 285 -15.54 16.64 18.10
C ILE A 285 -15.76 15.52 19.13
N ARG A 286 -15.28 14.32 18.81
CA ARG A 286 -15.23 13.19 19.74
C ARG A 286 -13.87 13.18 20.42
N ARG A 287 -13.82 13.07 21.75
CA ARG A 287 -12.56 13.18 22.51
C ARG A 287 -12.48 12.19 23.66
N GLU A 288 -11.31 11.59 23.82
CA GLU A 288 -10.96 10.73 24.96
C GLU A 288 -9.50 10.98 25.34
N GLY A 289 -9.27 11.48 26.55
CA GLY A 289 -7.93 11.84 27.03
C GLY A 289 -7.20 12.84 26.13
N ASN A 290 -6.05 12.40 25.60
CA ASN A 290 -5.16 13.17 24.71
C ASN A 290 -5.47 12.94 23.21
N TYR A 291 -6.58 12.30 22.87
CA TYR A 291 -6.94 11.96 21.50
C TYR A 291 -8.31 12.52 21.16
N ALA A 292 -8.46 13.01 19.93
CA ALA A 292 -9.71 13.53 19.43
C ALA A 292 -9.91 13.18 17.95
N VAL A 293 -11.16 13.20 17.52
CA VAL A 293 -11.59 12.93 16.15
C VAL A 293 -12.55 14.01 15.71
N VAL A 294 -12.28 14.63 14.56
CA VAL A 294 -13.28 15.41 13.82
C VAL A 294 -14.15 14.41 13.07
N TRP A 295 -15.41 14.32 13.48
CA TRP A 295 -16.33 13.28 13.06
C TRP A 295 -17.47 13.84 12.21
N PHE A 296 -17.65 13.33 10.99
CA PHE A 296 -18.71 13.79 10.06
C PHE A 296 -19.94 12.88 10.04
N GLY A 297 -20.02 11.91 10.94
CA GLY A 297 -21.05 10.88 10.95
C GLY A 297 -20.67 9.64 10.16
N LYS A 298 -21.40 8.54 10.41
CA LYS A 298 -21.26 7.29 9.66
C LYS A 298 -21.97 7.40 8.30
N LYS A 299 -21.40 8.21 7.41
CA LYS A 299 -21.91 8.49 6.06
C LYS A 299 -20.95 7.95 5.00
N LYS A 300 -21.51 7.48 3.89
CA LYS A 300 -20.77 6.98 2.72
C LYS A 300 -20.08 8.13 1.97
N GLY A 301 -18.96 7.84 1.31
CA GLY A 301 -18.13 8.79 0.56
C GLY A 301 -16.91 9.27 1.36
N TRP A 302 -15.76 9.37 0.69
CA TRP A 302 -14.47 9.69 1.29
C TRP A 302 -14.46 11.01 2.07
N ASP A 303 -15.20 12.01 1.58
CA ASP A 303 -15.30 13.32 2.23
C ASP A 303 -16.03 13.28 3.59
N ASN A 304 -16.50 12.11 4.03
CA ASN A 304 -17.03 11.88 5.38
C ASN A 304 -16.03 11.13 6.29
N SER A 305 -14.83 10.84 5.80
CA SER A 305 -13.80 10.20 6.61
C SER A 305 -13.33 11.15 7.73
N PRO A 306 -13.02 10.61 8.92
CA PRO A 306 -12.65 11.43 10.06
C PRO A 306 -11.20 11.94 9.98
N PHE A 307 -10.94 13.07 10.65
CA PHE A 307 -9.57 13.52 10.91
C PHE A 307 -9.15 13.21 12.35
N LEU A 308 -7.92 12.73 12.51
CA LEU A 308 -7.38 12.34 13.81
C LEU A 308 -6.54 13.47 14.39
N LEU A 309 -6.78 13.81 15.65
CA LEU A 309 -6.01 14.79 16.40
C LEU A 309 -5.47 14.18 17.69
N SER A 310 -4.31 14.69 18.11
CA SER A 310 -3.68 14.31 19.37
C SER A 310 -3.17 15.56 20.08
N ARG A 311 -3.22 15.55 21.41
CA ARG A 311 -2.69 16.61 22.25
C ARG A 311 -1.20 16.39 22.50
N THR A 312 -0.39 17.37 22.14
CA THR A 312 1.05 17.43 22.41
C THR A 312 1.34 18.55 23.42
N PHE A 313 2.63 18.84 23.66
CA PHE A 313 3.02 19.98 24.49
C PHE A 313 2.74 21.33 23.80
N GLU A 314 2.67 21.36 22.47
CA GLU A 314 2.38 22.58 21.68
C GLU A 314 0.87 22.88 21.62
N GLY A 315 0.01 21.89 21.85
CA GLY A 315 -1.45 22.00 21.75
C GLY A 315 -2.07 20.80 21.05
N TRP A 316 -3.24 20.98 20.46
CA TRP A 316 -3.89 19.99 19.61
C TRP A 316 -3.36 20.10 18.18
N GLN A 317 -2.89 18.96 17.65
CA GLN A 317 -2.29 18.83 16.34
C GLN A 317 -2.86 17.61 15.61
N PHE A 318 -2.74 17.58 14.28
CA PHE A 318 -3.20 16.43 13.48
C PHE A 318 -2.24 15.25 13.57
N ASP A 319 -2.79 14.07 13.84
CA ASP A 319 -2.07 12.80 13.91
C ASP A 319 -2.15 12.05 12.58
N LEU A 320 -1.32 12.49 11.63
CA LEU A 320 -1.37 12.01 10.25
C LEU A 320 -0.76 10.62 10.08
N VAL A 321 0.10 10.18 11.00
CA VAL A 321 0.68 8.83 10.95
C VAL A 321 -0.38 7.79 11.26
N HIS A 322 -1.18 7.98 12.32
CA HIS A 322 -2.31 7.11 12.60
C HIS A 322 -3.41 7.23 11.54
N GLN A 323 -3.70 8.45 11.07
CA GLN A 323 -4.74 8.66 10.05
C GLN A 323 -4.40 7.90 8.77
N ARG A 324 -3.18 8.05 8.24
CA ARG A 324 -2.74 7.34 7.03
C ARG A 324 -2.67 5.84 7.22
N ARG A 325 -2.42 5.34 8.44
CA ARG A 325 -2.33 3.91 8.72
C ARG A 325 -3.70 3.26 8.84
N PHE A 326 -4.67 3.94 9.45
CA PHE A 326 -5.90 3.30 9.90
C PHE A 326 -7.17 3.83 9.23
N ILE A 327 -7.18 5.04 8.68
CA ILE A 327 -8.32 5.53 7.88
C ILE A 327 -8.06 5.16 6.43
N ARG A 328 -8.90 4.31 5.87
CA ARG A 328 -8.71 3.71 4.54
C ARG A 328 -9.93 3.93 3.68
N MET A 329 -9.67 4.07 2.39
CA MET A 329 -10.69 3.88 1.37
C MET A 329 -10.95 2.38 1.26
N GLY A 330 -12.20 2.00 1.48
CA GLY A 330 -12.67 0.67 1.13
C GLY A 330 -13.23 0.67 -0.27
N PRO A 331 -13.48 -0.51 -0.82
CA PRO A 331 -14.13 -0.62 -2.10
C PRO A 331 -15.52 0.01 -1.98
N ALA A 332 -15.75 1.08 -2.75
CA ALA A 332 -16.77 2.10 -2.61
C ALA A 332 -18.21 1.67 -2.20
N PRO A 333 -19.01 2.59 -1.62
CA PRO A 333 -18.69 3.97 -1.27
C PRO A 333 -18.38 4.13 0.23
N GLU A 334 -17.70 3.16 0.84
CA GLU A 334 -17.41 3.18 2.27
C GLU A 334 -15.93 3.48 2.49
N TRP A 335 -15.64 4.62 3.13
CA TRP A 335 -14.40 4.75 3.90
C TRP A 335 -14.51 3.80 5.10
N GLY A 336 -13.38 3.44 5.71
CA GLY A 336 -13.40 2.61 6.90
C GLY A 336 -12.15 2.74 7.75
N VAL A 337 -12.24 2.14 8.92
CA VAL A 337 -11.22 2.17 9.95
C VAL A 337 -10.65 0.77 10.09
N GLU A 338 -9.36 0.65 9.89
CA GLU A 338 -8.64 -0.59 10.13
C GLU A 338 -8.59 -0.90 11.62
N PHE A 339 -8.93 -2.14 11.95
CA PHE A 339 -8.88 -2.59 13.32
C PHE A 339 -7.43 -2.71 13.80
N SER A 340 -7.05 -1.92 14.80
CA SER A 340 -5.79 -2.10 15.53
C SER A 340 -5.86 -1.51 16.95
N GLU A 341 -4.76 -1.65 17.69
CA GLU A 341 -4.62 -1.24 19.09
C GLU A 341 -4.04 0.17 19.23
N TYR A 342 -4.70 1.15 18.62
CA TYR A 342 -4.28 2.54 18.68
C TYR A 342 -5.30 3.42 19.42
N PRO A 343 -4.87 4.56 20.00
CA PRO A 343 -5.69 5.27 20.98
C PRO A 343 -6.99 5.88 20.44
N HIS A 344 -7.03 6.33 19.18
CA HIS A 344 -8.27 6.85 18.59
C HIS A 344 -9.32 5.77 18.31
N MET A 345 -8.97 4.49 18.36
CA MET A 345 -9.89 3.40 18.01
C MET A 345 -11.13 3.39 18.91
N GLY A 346 -11.01 3.77 20.19
CA GLY A 346 -12.17 3.91 21.09
C GLY A 346 -13.23 4.90 20.57
N LEU A 347 -12.77 6.00 19.96
CA LEU A 347 -13.61 7.05 19.38
C LEU A 347 -14.24 6.67 18.02
N LEU A 348 -13.76 5.58 17.41
CA LEU A 348 -14.08 5.15 16.04
C LEU A 348 -14.77 3.78 15.99
N MET A 349 -15.20 3.22 17.13
CA MET A 349 -15.78 1.87 17.19
C MET A 349 -17.10 1.70 16.42
N ASP A 350 -17.88 2.77 16.26
CA ASP A 350 -19.13 2.78 15.52
C ASP A 350 -18.95 3.08 14.01
N ALA A 351 -17.74 3.43 13.58
CA ALA A 351 -17.39 3.67 12.18
C ALA A 351 -17.55 2.41 11.29
N PHE A 352 -17.42 2.59 9.98
CA PHE A 352 -17.20 1.44 9.09
C PHE A 352 -15.86 0.79 9.44
N GLN A 353 -15.85 -0.53 9.66
CA GLN A 353 -14.69 -1.25 10.16
C GLN A 353 -14.12 -2.15 9.08
N PHE A 354 -12.85 -1.96 8.77
CA PHE A 354 -12.08 -2.91 7.99
C PHE A 354 -11.24 -3.80 8.90
N LYS A 355 -10.79 -4.90 8.32
CA LYS A 355 -10.01 -5.92 9.02
C LYS A 355 -8.74 -6.26 8.25
N GLY A 356 -8.36 -5.35 7.34
CA GLY A 356 -7.25 -5.34 6.40
C GLY A 356 -5.86 -5.27 7.05
N GLN A 357 -5.72 -4.62 8.20
CA GLN A 357 -4.39 -4.27 8.71
C GLN A 357 -4.33 -4.22 10.24
N ASP A 358 -3.83 -5.29 10.85
CA ASP A 358 -3.51 -5.38 12.28
C ASP A 358 -2.12 -5.98 12.48
N ILE A 359 -1.08 -5.29 12.01
CA ILE A 359 0.32 -5.77 12.09
C ILE A 359 0.73 -5.85 13.57
N PRO A 360 1.39 -6.93 14.05
CA PRO A 360 1.74 -7.14 15.46
C PRO A 360 2.93 -6.28 15.92
N LEU A 361 2.83 -4.96 15.78
CA LEU A 361 3.88 -4.02 16.20
C LEU A 361 3.90 -3.86 17.72
N GLU A 362 5.09 -3.91 18.31
CA GLU A 362 5.32 -3.75 19.76
C GLU A 362 6.55 -2.85 20.00
N GLY A 363 6.70 -2.33 21.21
CA GLY A 363 7.93 -1.65 21.66
C GLY A 363 8.31 -0.44 20.79
N GLU A 364 9.54 -0.43 20.27
CA GLU A 364 10.06 0.65 19.44
C GLU A 364 9.49 0.71 18.02
N ASP A 365 8.86 -0.35 17.53
CA ASP A 365 8.28 -0.38 16.18
C ASP A 365 6.85 0.17 16.15
N LEU A 366 6.21 0.35 17.31
CA LEU A 366 4.88 0.94 17.44
C LEU A 366 4.98 2.46 17.46
N TYR A 367 4.36 3.17 16.52
CA TYR A 367 4.29 4.63 16.62
C TYR A 367 3.35 5.06 17.77
N THR A 368 3.76 6.07 18.53
CA THR A 368 2.93 6.74 19.54
C THR A 368 3.16 8.24 19.48
N ILE A 369 2.12 9.04 19.77
CA ILE A 369 2.23 10.50 19.73
C ILE A 369 3.31 11.03 20.68
N GLY A 370 3.53 10.37 21.82
CA GLY A 370 4.58 10.75 22.77
C GLY A 370 6.01 10.62 22.22
N ARG A 371 6.20 9.87 21.12
CA ARG A 371 7.47 9.70 20.42
C ARG A 371 7.53 10.44 19.08
N ASP A 372 6.52 11.24 18.74
CA ASP A 372 6.45 11.93 17.45
C ASP A 372 7.69 12.83 17.22
N VAL A 373 8.05 13.64 18.22
CA VAL A 373 9.21 14.55 18.14
C VAL A 373 10.53 13.79 18.08
N GLU A 374 10.69 12.77 18.93
CA GLU A 374 11.89 11.91 18.93
C GLU A 374 12.06 11.25 17.55
N LEU A 375 10.99 10.66 17.02
CA LEU A 375 11.01 9.97 15.74
C LEU A 375 11.29 10.95 14.58
N ALA A 376 10.71 12.14 14.61
CA ALA A 376 10.97 13.17 13.60
C ALA A 376 12.44 13.62 13.61
N ASN A 377 13.01 13.90 14.79
CA ASN A 377 14.41 14.29 14.91
C ASN A 377 15.34 13.15 14.45
N ARG A 378 15.06 11.91 14.87
CA ARG A 378 15.83 10.75 14.43
C ARG A 378 15.78 10.56 12.92
N ILE A 379 14.64 10.80 12.28
CA ILE A 379 14.54 10.75 10.81
C ILE A 379 15.45 11.81 10.18
N LEU A 380 15.40 13.05 10.64
CA LEU A 380 16.25 14.13 10.12
C LEU A 380 17.74 13.85 10.30
N GLU A 381 18.14 13.36 11.49
CA GLU A 381 19.52 12.97 11.78
C GLU A 381 19.99 11.82 10.88
N GLN A 382 19.14 10.79 10.70
CA GLN A 382 19.48 9.63 9.87
C GLN A 382 19.47 9.97 8.38
N GLU A 383 18.65 10.91 7.92
CA GLU A 383 18.73 11.46 6.57
C GLU A 383 20.06 12.14 6.31
N ALA A 384 20.50 13.01 7.23
CA ALA A 384 21.80 13.68 7.13
C ALA A 384 22.96 12.68 7.17
N SER A 385 22.90 11.69 8.06
CA SER A 385 23.89 10.62 8.16
C SER A 385 23.98 9.80 6.87
N TYR A 386 22.83 9.40 6.33
CA TYR A 386 22.77 8.64 5.08
C TYR A 386 23.25 9.47 3.87
N GLN A 387 22.98 10.78 3.85
CA GLN A 387 23.53 11.66 2.80
C GLN A 387 25.05 11.80 2.88
N ALA A 388 25.61 11.85 4.09
CA ALA A 388 27.05 11.94 4.29
C ALA A 388 27.79 10.62 3.99
N SER A 389 27.15 9.48 4.21
CA SER A 389 27.71 8.15 3.95
C SER A 389 26.64 7.20 3.39
N PRO A 390 26.30 7.31 2.08
CA PRO A 390 25.24 6.51 1.46
C PRO A 390 25.49 4.99 1.41
N GLU A 391 26.72 4.57 1.70
CA GLU A 391 27.17 3.17 1.80
C GLU A 391 27.10 2.60 3.22
N ASP A 392 26.76 3.41 4.24
CA ASP A 392 26.56 2.92 5.60
C ASP A 392 25.25 2.12 5.70
N PHE A 393 25.42 0.79 5.78
CA PHE A 393 24.32 -0.14 5.90
C PHE A 393 23.43 0.11 7.12
N ASP A 394 24.00 0.44 8.28
CA ASP A 394 23.22 0.63 9.50
C ASP A 394 22.44 1.95 9.46
N ALA A 395 23.00 3.00 8.86
CA ALA A 395 22.28 4.25 8.60
C ALA A 395 21.13 4.03 7.60
N LEU A 396 21.40 3.33 6.50
CA LEU A 396 20.40 2.95 5.49
C LEU A 396 19.25 2.13 6.10
N MET A 397 19.60 1.11 6.88
CA MET A 397 18.65 0.21 7.54
C MET A 397 17.83 0.97 8.60
N THR A 398 18.48 1.81 9.42
CA THR A 398 17.79 2.61 10.44
C THR A 398 16.81 3.57 9.78
N LEU A 399 17.21 4.30 8.74
CA LEU A 399 16.33 5.20 8.03
C LEU A 399 15.15 4.47 7.37
N GLY A 400 15.41 3.33 6.73
CA GLY A 400 14.38 2.46 6.16
C GLY A 400 13.33 2.03 7.20
N ARG A 401 13.78 1.62 8.39
CA ARG A 401 12.92 1.29 9.54
C ARG A 401 12.11 2.50 10.02
N LEU A 402 12.74 3.65 10.23
CA LEU A 402 12.04 4.85 10.73
C LEU A 402 10.94 5.31 9.76
N TYR A 403 11.20 5.25 8.46
CA TYR A 403 10.17 5.48 7.45
C TYR A 403 9.05 4.44 7.46
N THR A 404 9.33 3.16 7.76
CA THR A 404 8.28 2.16 7.99
C THR A 404 7.38 2.56 9.17
N ILE A 405 7.98 2.96 10.29
CA ILE A 405 7.26 3.36 11.51
C ILE A 405 6.43 4.62 11.26
N ALA A 406 6.95 5.56 10.46
CA ALA A 406 6.25 6.78 10.07
C ALA A 406 5.19 6.58 8.97
N SER A 407 4.95 5.34 8.51
CA SER A 407 4.03 5.02 7.40
C SER A 407 4.41 5.73 6.08
N MET A 408 5.70 5.97 5.85
CA MET A 408 6.25 6.52 4.62
C MET A 408 6.70 5.39 3.68
N SER A 409 5.76 4.51 3.30
CA SER A 409 6.06 3.23 2.62
C SER A 409 6.91 3.36 1.37
N ARG A 410 6.71 4.39 0.53
CA ARG A 410 7.52 4.61 -0.69
C ARG A 410 9.01 4.75 -0.37
N LYS A 411 9.35 5.71 0.51
CA LYS A 411 10.74 5.93 0.95
C LYS A 411 11.29 4.70 1.68
N SER A 412 10.45 4.06 2.51
CA SER A 412 10.82 2.86 3.24
C SER A 412 11.18 1.69 2.31
N ILE A 413 10.32 1.32 1.36
CA ILE A 413 10.53 0.18 0.47
C ILE A 413 11.80 0.36 -0.37
N ALA A 414 12.01 1.56 -0.92
CA ALA A 414 13.21 1.87 -1.70
C ALA A 414 14.50 1.64 -0.90
N LEU A 415 14.61 2.20 0.31
CA LEU A 415 15.80 2.03 1.14
C LEU A 415 15.98 0.59 1.62
N LEU A 416 14.90 -0.09 1.99
CA LEU A 416 14.96 -1.45 2.49
C LEU A 416 15.32 -2.47 1.40
N LYS A 417 14.92 -2.23 0.14
CA LYS A 417 15.39 -3.00 -1.01
C LYS A 417 16.89 -2.86 -1.22
N LYS A 418 17.41 -1.63 -1.11
CA LYS A 418 18.86 -1.38 -1.16
C LYS A 418 19.58 -2.11 -0.03
N ALA A 419 19.08 -1.99 1.21
CA ALA A 419 19.64 -2.71 2.36
C ALA A 419 19.65 -4.23 2.14
N ARG A 420 18.55 -4.80 1.66
CA ARG A 420 18.47 -6.24 1.32
C ARG A 420 19.52 -6.65 0.28
N ALA A 421 19.82 -5.80 -0.70
CA ALA A 421 20.81 -6.09 -1.73
C ALA A 421 22.25 -6.02 -1.19
N GLU A 422 22.53 -5.06 -0.31
CA GLU A 422 23.85 -4.88 0.30
C GLU A 422 24.20 -5.96 1.32
N ASN A 423 23.23 -6.35 2.15
CA ASN A 423 23.42 -7.42 3.12
C ASN A 423 22.23 -8.41 3.11
N PRO A 424 22.25 -9.39 2.19
CA PRO A 424 21.18 -10.37 2.08
C PRO A 424 21.03 -11.29 3.29
N ASP A 425 22.03 -11.41 4.16
CA ASP A 425 21.98 -12.29 5.33
C ASP A 425 21.40 -11.60 6.57
N ASP A 426 21.27 -10.28 6.56
CA ASP A 426 20.63 -9.53 7.65
C ASP A 426 19.10 -9.74 7.65
N PRO A 427 18.47 -10.09 8.78
CA PRO A 427 17.02 -10.29 8.86
C PRO A 427 16.22 -8.97 8.80
N ARG A 428 16.80 -7.82 9.17
CA ARG A 428 16.09 -6.55 9.36
C ARG A 428 15.40 -6.06 8.07
N PRO A 429 16.05 -6.03 6.89
CA PRO A 429 15.41 -5.56 5.67
C PRO A 429 14.13 -6.34 5.35
N TYR A 430 14.16 -7.67 5.51
CA TYR A 430 13.01 -8.53 5.26
C TYR A 430 11.85 -8.27 6.22
N LYS A 431 12.13 -8.10 7.52
CA LYS A 431 11.12 -7.74 8.53
C LYS A 431 10.38 -6.46 8.13
N TYR A 432 11.12 -5.39 7.84
CA TYR A 432 10.51 -4.09 7.57
C TYR A 432 9.90 -4.00 6.17
N LEU A 433 10.42 -4.72 5.17
CA LEU A 433 9.75 -4.85 3.86
C LEU A 433 8.38 -5.52 4.02
N ALA A 434 8.28 -6.61 4.79
CA ALA A 434 6.99 -7.25 5.05
C ALA A 434 5.98 -6.27 5.66
N ILE A 435 6.42 -5.45 6.62
CA ILE A 435 5.57 -4.42 7.26
C ILE A 435 5.17 -3.36 6.23
N ALA A 436 6.13 -2.85 5.46
CA ALA A 436 5.91 -1.78 4.50
C ALA A 436 4.96 -2.19 3.36
N HIS A 437 5.08 -3.41 2.84
CA HIS A 437 4.20 -3.95 1.80
C HIS A 437 2.74 -4.11 2.28
N VAL A 438 2.53 -4.59 3.50
CA VAL A 438 1.17 -4.61 4.09
C VAL A 438 0.66 -3.19 4.35
N ASN A 439 1.52 -2.28 4.81
CA ASN A 439 1.17 -0.88 5.07
C ASN A 439 0.82 -0.09 3.81
N ALA A 440 1.49 -0.39 2.70
CA ALA A 440 1.24 0.24 1.41
C ALA A 440 -0.19 -0.09 0.98
N HIS A 441 -0.51 -1.36 0.68
CA HIS A 441 -1.83 -1.73 0.16
C HIS A 441 -2.14 -3.24 0.32
N TYR A 442 -2.00 -3.79 1.53
CA TYR A 442 -2.37 -5.20 1.83
C TYR A 442 -1.65 -6.27 1.00
N GLN A 443 -0.39 -6.02 0.63
CA GLN A 443 0.39 -6.93 -0.21
C GLN A 443 0.88 -8.14 0.61
N TYR A 444 -0.05 -9.06 0.87
CA TYR A 444 0.10 -10.23 1.73
C TYR A 444 1.04 -11.28 1.15
N ASP A 445 0.97 -11.57 -0.14
CA ASP A 445 1.84 -12.56 -0.78
C ASP A 445 3.28 -12.06 -0.83
N THR A 446 3.45 -10.79 -1.16
CA THR A 446 4.76 -10.13 -1.12
C THR A 446 5.32 -10.13 0.31
N ALA A 447 4.50 -9.79 1.30
CA ALA A 447 4.91 -9.81 2.71
C ALA A 447 5.21 -11.22 3.23
N LEU A 448 4.48 -12.26 2.82
CA LEU A 448 4.78 -13.65 3.18
C LEU A 448 6.14 -14.10 2.65
N LYS A 449 6.49 -13.77 1.40
CA LYS A 449 7.82 -14.04 0.84
C LYS A 449 8.93 -13.38 1.67
N MET A 450 8.72 -12.14 2.10
CA MET A 450 9.67 -11.44 2.97
C MET A 450 9.75 -12.08 4.37
N LEU A 451 8.62 -12.50 4.94
CA LEU A 451 8.59 -13.21 6.23
C LEU A 451 9.28 -14.58 6.17
N ASP A 452 9.20 -15.28 5.04
CA ASP A 452 9.92 -16.54 4.84
C ASP A 452 11.43 -16.33 4.92
N GLU A 453 11.96 -15.29 4.27
CA GLU A 453 13.37 -14.92 4.37
C GLU A 453 13.75 -14.43 5.77
N TYR A 454 12.88 -13.65 6.43
CA TYR A 454 13.10 -13.21 7.81
C TYR A 454 13.21 -14.39 8.78
N LEU A 455 12.26 -15.33 8.72
CA LEU A 455 12.19 -16.46 9.65
C LEU A 455 13.22 -17.57 9.34
N LYS A 456 13.81 -17.61 8.14
CA LYS A 456 15.02 -18.41 7.89
C LYS A 456 16.19 -17.93 8.73
N ARG A 457 16.31 -16.61 8.92
CA ARG A 457 17.40 -15.94 9.66
C ARG A 457 17.10 -15.79 11.15
N ALA A 458 15.83 -15.62 11.51
CA ALA A 458 15.36 -15.44 12.88
C ALA A 458 14.23 -16.44 13.25
N PRO A 459 14.48 -17.76 13.26
CA PRO A 459 13.43 -18.79 13.33
C PRO A 459 12.63 -18.81 14.64
N GLY A 460 13.17 -18.26 15.73
CA GLY A 460 12.49 -18.18 17.03
C GLY A 460 11.75 -16.87 17.28
N ASP A 461 11.80 -15.91 16.36
CA ASP A 461 11.24 -14.59 16.60
C ASP A 461 9.69 -14.60 16.57
N ALA A 462 9.09 -14.25 17.70
CA ALA A 462 7.64 -14.27 17.87
C ALA A 462 6.91 -13.28 16.94
N PHE A 463 7.54 -12.13 16.62
CA PHE A 463 6.93 -11.15 15.72
C PHE A 463 6.72 -11.75 14.33
N GLY A 464 7.75 -12.40 13.77
CA GLY A 464 7.64 -13.01 12.44
C GLY A 464 6.54 -14.05 12.36
N HIS A 465 6.44 -14.92 13.37
CA HIS A 465 5.41 -15.95 13.46
C HIS A 465 4.00 -15.38 13.65
N ASN A 466 3.85 -14.35 14.51
CA ASN A 466 2.59 -13.62 14.66
C ASN A 466 2.15 -12.97 13.35
N PHE A 467 3.07 -12.32 12.65
CA PHE A 467 2.75 -11.61 11.43
C PHE A 467 2.38 -12.58 10.29
N ARG A 468 3.12 -13.70 10.16
CA ARG A 468 2.77 -14.79 9.24
C ARG A 468 1.38 -15.35 9.58
N GLY A 469 1.12 -15.64 10.86
CA GLY A 469 -0.17 -16.15 11.32
C GLY A 469 -1.32 -15.22 10.96
N TYR A 470 -1.13 -13.91 11.15
CA TYR A 470 -2.09 -12.89 10.77
C TYR A 470 -2.37 -12.88 9.27
N ILE A 471 -1.33 -12.87 8.44
CA ILE A 471 -1.51 -12.87 6.98
C ILE A 471 -2.23 -14.15 6.52
N CYS A 472 -1.82 -15.32 7.02
CA CYS A 472 -2.51 -16.59 6.73
C CYS A 472 -3.97 -16.56 7.18
N TYR A 473 -4.28 -16.00 8.36
CA TYR A 473 -5.65 -15.82 8.84
C TYR A 473 -6.48 -14.98 7.87
N ARG A 474 -5.89 -13.90 7.35
CA ARG A 474 -6.52 -12.97 6.41
C ARG A 474 -6.77 -13.57 5.04
N LYS A 475 -5.83 -14.41 4.57
CA LYS A 475 -6.00 -15.26 3.38
C LYS A 475 -6.94 -16.47 3.61
N LYS A 476 -7.55 -16.58 4.81
CA LYS A 476 -8.45 -17.69 5.22
C LYS A 476 -7.75 -19.07 5.26
N GLU A 477 -6.42 -19.08 5.33
CA GLU A 477 -5.58 -20.26 5.46
C GLU A 477 -5.46 -20.68 6.93
N TYR A 478 -6.61 -20.95 7.57
CA TYR A 478 -6.71 -21.06 9.04
C TYR A 478 -5.82 -22.12 9.68
N LYS A 479 -5.47 -23.21 8.97
CA LYS A 479 -4.55 -24.21 9.51
C LYS A 479 -3.13 -23.64 9.65
N LYS A 480 -2.60 -23.07 8.57
CA LYS A 480 -1.28 -22.41 8.58
C LYS A 480 -1.25 -21.24 9.55
N ALA A 481 -2.35 -20.49 9.67
CA ALA A 481 -2.49 -19.44 10.66
C ALA A 481 -2.32 -19.97 12.08
N ALA A 482 -3.01 -21.07 12.43
CA ALA A 482 -2.90 -21.69 13.74
C ALA A 482 -1.46 -22.16 14.02
N ASP A 483 -0.85 -22.85 13.07
CA ASP A 483 0.53 -23.34 13.21
C ASP A 483 1.52 -22.19 13.49
N ALA A 484 1.42 -21.09 12.75
CA ALA A 484 2.28 -19.93 12.93
C ALA A 484 2.05 -19.24 14.29
N PHE A 485 0.81 -19.04 14.72
CA PHE A 485 0.56 -18.46 16.04
C PHE A 485 1.00 -19.38 17.19
N GLU A 486 0.87 -20.70 17.04
CA GLU A 486 1.40 -21.66 18.02
C GLU A 486 2.94 -21.60 18.09
N GLN A 487 3.62 -21.37 16.96
CA GLN A 487 5.08 -21.12 16.95
C GLN A 487 5.45 -19.82 17.68
N ALA A 488 4.65 -18.75 17.54
CA ALA A 488 4.85 -17.52 18.31
C ALA A 488 4.68 -17.75 19.83
N LEU A 489 3.68 -18.54 20.22
CA LEU A 489 3.44 -18.90 21.63
C LEU A 489 4.49 -19.84 22.23
N ALA A 490 5.20 -20.60 21.40
CA ALA A 490 6.30 -21.44 21.87
C ALA A 490 7.45 -20.61 22.47
N THR A 491 7.67 -19.38 21.97
CA THR A 491 8.69 -18.47 22.49
C THR A 491 8.15 -17.41 23.43
N LYS A 492 6.91 -16.93 23.22
CA LYS A 492 6.21 -16.00 24.12
C LYS A 492 4.83 -16.55 24.52
N PRO A 493 4.73 -17.40 25.57
CA PRO A 493 3.48 -18.06 25.97
C PRO A 493 2.36 -17.13 26.46
N ASP A 494 2.67 -15.87 26.75
CA ASP A 494 1.75 -14.83 27.19
C ASP A 494 1.39 -13.83 26.08
N ASN A 495 1.81 -14.08 24.83
CA ASN A 495 1.55 -13.18 23.71
C ASN A 495 0.04 -13.07 23.42
N CYS A 496 -0.56 -11.95 23.83
CA CYS A 496 -1.99 -11.71 23.73
C CYS A 496 -2.49 -11.67 22.28
N TYR A 497 -1.68 -11.11 21.36
CA TYR A 497 -1.97 -11.06 19.93
C TYR A 497 -2.18 -12.46 19.34
N ALA A 498 -1.26 -13.38 19.60
CA ALA A 498 -1.33 -14.77 19.16
C ALA A 498 -2.58 -15.48 19.73
N HIS A 499 -2.84 -15.34 21.04
CA HIS A 499 -4.04 -15.91 21.66
C HIS A 499 -5.33 -15.37 21.04
N PHE A 500 -5.40 -14.06 20.79
CA PHE A 500 -6.58 -13.44 20.17
C PHE A 500 -6.86 -14.02 18.78
N TYR A 501 -5.86 -14.09 17.92
CA TYR A 501 -6.05 -14.65 16.59
C TYR A 501 -6.23 -16.17 16.57
N LEU A 502 -5.63 -16.92 17.50
CA LEU A 502 -5.90 -18.35 17.66
C LEU A 502 -7.36 -18.62 18.04
N ALA A 503 -7.95 -17.79 18.90
CA ALA A 503 -9.38 -17.89 19.19
C ALA A 503 -10.21 -17.75 17.90
N TYR A 504 -10.02 -16.70 17.11
CA TYR A 504 -10.73 -16.57 15.83
C TYR A 504 -10.43 -17.71 14.85
N THR A 505 -9.18 -18.13 14.75
CA THR A 505 -8.72 -19.18 13.84
C THR A 505 -9.39 -20.51 14.16
N TYR A 506 -9.40 -20.93 15.43
CA TYR A 506 -10.06 -22.16 15.84
C TYR A 506 -11.59 -22.08 15.75
N ALA A 507 -12.19 -20.91 15.96
CA ALA A 507 -13.60 -20.70 15.70
C ALA A 507 -13.96 -20.94 14.23
N TRP A 508 -13.16 -20.43 13.30
CA TRP A 508 -13.35 -20.69 11.86
C TRP A 508 -13.14 -22.15 11.49
N LEU A 509 -12.08 -22.79 12.01
CA LEU A 509 -11.83 -24.22 11.79
C LEU A 509 -12.96 -25.10 12.33
N TYR A 510 -13.47 -24.80 13.52
CA TYR A 510 -14.64 -25.46 14.10
C TYR A 510 -15.89 -25.34 13.21
N ASN A 511 -16.13 -24.14 12.65
CA ASN A 511 -17.28 -23.88 11.80
C ASN A 511 -17.17 -24.58 10.43
N LYS A 512 -15.97 -24.67 9.87
CA LYS A 512 -15.72 -25.34 8.58
C LYS A 512 -15.66 -26.88 8.71
N ALA A 513 -15.36 -27.40 9.90
CA ALA A 513 -15.30 -28.83 10.14
C ALA A 513 -16.69 -29.49 10.06
N LEU A 514 -16.76 -30.65 9.39
CA LEU A 514 -17.97 -31.47 9.34
C LEU A 514 -18.40 -31.87 10.75
N LYS A 515 -19.71 -32.07 10.97
CA LYS A 515 -20.26 -32.43 12.29
C LYS A 515 -19.60 -33.69 12.89
N LEU A 516 -19.23 -34.66 12.04
CA LEU A 516 -18.60 -35.92 12.42
C LEU A 516 -17.06 -35.89 12.40
N ASP A 517 -16.43 -34.77 12.06
CA ASP A 517 -14.96 -34.66 12.09
C ASP A 517 -14.47 -34.72 13.56
N PRO A 518 -13.65 -35.72 13.94
CA PRO A 518 -13.21 -35.86 15.33
C PRO A 518 -12.38 -34.67 15.82
N ARG A 519 -11.77 -33.88 14.92
CA ARG A 519 -11.00 -32.68 15.28
C ARG A 519 -11.90 -31.53 15.73
N ARG A 520 -13.20 -31.58 15.44
CA ARG A 520 -14.14 -30.50 15.75
C ARG A 520 -14.23 -30.22 17.25
N SER A 521 -14.21 -31.26 18.10
CA SER A 521 -14.15 -31.09 19.57
C SER A 521 -12.84 -30.42 20.01
N THR A 522 -11.72 -30.79 19.38
CA THR A 522 -10.41 -30.20 19.65
C THR A 522 -10.38 -28.72 19.31
N TYR A 523 -10.90 -28.32 18.14
CA TYR A 523 -10.99 -26.90 17.76
C TYR A 523 -11.85 -26.11 18.75
N LYS A 524 -12.97 -26.67 19.21
CA LYS A 524 -13.83 -26.04 20.22
C LYS A 524 -13.08 -25.83 21.56
N ASN A 525 -12.34 -26.83 22.03
CA ASN A 525 -11.59 -26.73 23.28
C ASN A 525 -10.45 -25.70 23.16
N ARG A 526 -9.72 -25.72 22.05
CA ARG A 526 -8.66 -24.75 21.75
C ARG A 526 -9.22 -23.33 21.66
N PHE A 527 -10.37 -23.14 21.02
CA PHE A 527 -11.06 -21.85 20.98
C PHE A 527 -11.27 -21.28 22.40
N TYR A 528 -11.85 -22.07 23.31
CA TYR A 528 -12.10 -21.60 24.68
C TYR A 528 -10.82 -21.32 25.46
N LEU A 529 -9.80 -22.16 25.31
CA LEU A 529 -8.49 -21.94 25.91
C LEU A 529 -7.92 -20.58 25.51
N HIS A 530 -7.81 -20.31 24.20
CA HIS A 530 -7.19 -19.08 23.73
C HIS A 530 -8.07 -17.85 24.01
N ARG A 531 -9.40 -17.98 23.97
CA ARG A 531 -10.34 -16.93 24.40
C ARG A 531 -10.09 -16.51 25.84
N ASP A 532 -9.97 -17.47 26.75
CA ASP A 532 -9.81 -17.17 28.17
C ASP A 532 -8.43 -16.57 28.43
N ARG A 533 -7.40 -17.06 27.74
CA ARG A 533 -6.05 -16.48 27.77
C ARG A 533 -6.02 -15.02 27.29
N THR A 534 -6.70 -14.69 26.19
CA THR A 534 -6.84 -13.30 25.70
C THR A 534 -7.46 -12.37 26.74
N ARG A 535 -8.34 -12.88 27.63
CA ARG A 535 -8.99 -12.08 28.68
C ARG A 535 -8.13 -11.92 29.93
N THR A 536 -7.24 -12.86 30.22
CA THR A 536 -6.49 -12.91 31.48
C THR A 536 -5.14 -12.20 31.42
N TYR A 537 -4.55 -12.00 30.25
CA TYR A 537 -3.23 -11.39 30.13
C TYR A 537 -3.27 -9.85 30.22
N GLN A 538 -2.35 -9.28 31.01
CA GLN A 538 -2.13 -7.82 31.07
C GLN A 538 -1.69 -7.31 29.69
N GLY A 539 -2.21 -6.15 29.28
CA GLY A 539 -2.01 -5.61 27.93
C GLY A 539 -3.06 -6.05 26.91
N SER A 540 -4.11 -6.79 27.31
CA SER A 540 -5.27 -7.05 26.46
C SER A 540 -5.93 -5.73 26.04
N HIS A 541 -5.89 -5.39 24.76
CA HIS A 541 -6.63 -4.22 24.30
C HIS A 541 -8.13 -4.45 24.48
N PRO A 542 -8.87 -3.53 25.11
CA PRO A 542 -10.29 -3.69 25.42
C PRO A 542 -11.13 -4.08 24.19
N LEU A 543 -10.72 -3.66 23.00
CA LEU A 543 -11.45 -3.93 21.76
C LEU A 543 -11.29 -5.36 21.25
N ARG A 544 -10.16 -6.03 21.51
CA ARG A 544 -9.98 -7.45 21.14
C ARG A 544 -10.94 -8.32 21.94
N VAL A 545 -11.01 -8.10 23.25
CA VAL A 545 -11.98 -8.78 24.13
C VAL A 545 -13.42 -8.42 23.75
N THR A 546 -13.71 -7.14 23.48
CA THR A 546 -15.05 -6.67 23.10
C THR A 546 -15.52 -7.26 21.77
N LYS A 547 -14.68 -7.26 20.72
CA LYS A 547 -15.02 -7.86 19.41
C LYS A 547 -15.24 -9.37 19.53
N LEU A 548 -14.44 -10.06 20.34
CA LEU A 548 -14.61 -11.49 20.59
C LEU A 548 -15.95 -11.77 21.29
N ASN A 549 -16.34 -10.93 22.26
CA ASN A 549 -17.64 -11.02 22.93
C ASN A 549 -18.83 -10.74 21.98
N GLN A 550 -18.73 -9.74 21.10
CA GLN A 550 -19.75 -9.43 20.09
C GLN A 550 -19.94 -10.58 19.10
N TRP A 551 -18.84 -11.15 18.59
CA TRP A 551 -18.90 -12.29 17.69
C TRP A 551 -19.59 -13.50 18.33
N LEU A 552 -19.34 -13.75 19.62
CA LEU A 552 -20.01 -14.80 20.40
C LEU A 552 -21.52 -14.55 20.57
N ALA A 553 -21.92 -13.30 20.80
CA ALA A 553 -23.32 -12.93 20.96
C ALA A 553 -24.11 -13.09 19.65
N ALA A 554 -23.50 -12.81 18.50
CA ALA A 554 -24.12 -12.93 17.18
C ALA A 554 -24.22 -14.37 16.63
N LYS A 555 -23.65 -15.35 17.33
CA LYS A 555 -23.64 -16.78 16.95
C LYS A 555 -24.42 -17.68 17.91
N LYS A 556 -24.94 -17.12 19.01
CA LYS A 556 -26.00 -17.72 19.81
C LYS A 556 -27.33 -17.45 19.14
#